data_AF-A0A0J7KX31-F1
#
_entry.id   AF-A0A0J7KX31-F1
#
_cell.length_a   1.000
_cell.length_b   1.000
_cell.length_c   1.000
_cell.angle_alpha   90.00
_cell.angle_beta   90.00
_cell.angle_gamma   90.00
#
_symmetry.space_group_name_H-M   'P 1'
#
loop_
_entity.id
_entity.type
_entity.pdbx_description
1 polymer ?
#
loop_
_entity_poly.entity_id
_entity_poly.type
_entity_poly.pdbx_seq_one_letter_code
_entity_poly.pdbx_strand_id
1 'polypeptide(L)'
;MYARITQLARAKDQLLPLLVMNVLGDFPGLPGIFVAGVFSAALSSLSTGLNSMAAVVLEDFVKPFIKTPFTRRAADIFMKLTVVILGVTCVGLVFVVEQTGTQVLQGALIGGLAGLSFMGWLGLSAEAAIASGQIKFDVKPVTTEGCTYSFPQAENLLLSVPPDSILDNANGEEPWALYRLSYLWYTMTGALVTISVGLIVTLITSQNVEKLDPMLLAPFVRKYVNTSSKDVTLEELHQVKITKSEKNEKVASRIINEDDKLLEATST
;
A
#
# COMPACT_ATOMS: atom_id res chain seq x y z
N MET A 1 -7.91 -3.79 36.36
CA MET A 1 -8.09 -2.78 35.29
C MET A 1 -7.47 -3.26 33.97
N TYR A 2 -6.18 -3.58 33.93
CA TYR A 2 -5.45 -4.01 32.71
C TYR A 2 -6.07 -5.24 32.00
N ALA A 3 -6.52 -6.25 32.74
CA ALA A 3 -7.11 -7.48 32.18
C ALA A 3 -8.51 -7.30 31.54
N ARG A 4 -9.23 -6.21 31.82
CA ARG A 4 -10.52 -5.92 31.16
C ARG A 4 -10.34 -5.24 29.81
N ILE A 5 -9.28 -4.45 29.64
CA ILE A 5 -9.02 -3.68 28.41
C ILE A 5 -8.60 -4.63 27.29
N THR A 6 -7.81 -5.66 27.60
CA THR A 6 -7.42 -6.70 26.64
C THR A 6 -8.57 -7.62 26.21
N GLN A 7 -9.60 -7.77 27.05
CA GLN A 7 -10.82 -8.54 26.71
C GLN A 7 -11.79 -7.75 25.81
N LEU A 8 -11.72 -6.41 25.81
CA LEU A 8 -12.56 -5.53 24.97
C LEU A 8 -11.92 -5.19 23.61
N ALA A 9 -10.60 -5.28 23.50
CA ALA A 9 -9.87 -4.99 22.26
C ALA A 9 -10.00 -6.14 21.26
N ARG A 10 -10.83 -5.95 20.22
CA ARG A 10 -10.97 -6.90 19.11
C ARG A 10 -9.75 -6.92 18.19
N ALA A 11 -9.05 -5.78 18.06
CA ALA A 11 -7.85 -5.62 17.24
C ALA A 11 -6.77 -4.83 17.98
N LYS A 12 -5.49 -5.07 17.64
CA LYS A 12 -4.33 -4.44 18.28
C LYS A 12 -4.35 -2.91 18.16
N ASP A 13 -4.88 -2.39 17.07
CA ASP A 13 -4.88 -0.94 16.76
C ASP A 13 -5.89 -0.14 17.60
N GLN A 14 -6.84 -0.84 18.26
CA GLN A 14 -7.87 -0.22 19.09
C GLN A 14 -7.43 -0.03 20.54
N LEU A 15 -6.28 -0.58 20.93
CA LEU A 15 -5.84 -0.60 22.33
C LEU A 15 -5.62 0.80 22.89
N LEU A 16 -5.03 1.69 22.10
CA LEU A 16 -4.68 3.05 22.50
C LEU A 16 -5.92 3.96 22.64
N PRO A 17 -6.87 3.99 21.68
CA PRO A 17 -8.16 4.66 21.89
C PRO A 17 -8.95 4.08 23.07
N LEU A 18 -8.97 2.75 23.24
CA LEU A 18 -9.65 2.11 24.36
C LEU A 18 -9.02 2.47 25.71
N LEU A 19 -7.69 2.57 25.78
CA LEU A 19 -6.99 2.99 26.99
C LEU A 19 -7.35 4.43 27.34
N VAL A 20 -7.34 5.34 26.36
CA VAL A 20 -7.71 6.74 26.57
C VAL A 20 -9.15 6.86 27.06
N MET A 21 -10.09 6.15 26.43
CA MET A 21 -11.49 6.17 26.85
C MET A 21 -11.71 5.58 28.25
N ASN A 22 -10.89 4.62 28.68
CA ASN A 22 -11.00 4.00 30.02
C ASN A 22 -10.29 4.79 31.13
N VAL A 23 -9.18 5.49 30.84
CA VAL A 23 -8.40 6.23 31.85
C VAL A 23 -8.89 7.67 31.99
N LEU A 24 -9.29 8.30 30.89
CA LEU A 24 -9.71 9.69 30.84
C LEU A 24 -11.24 9.84 30.71
N GLY A 25 -11.99 8.73 30.72
CA GLY A 25 -13.44 8.70 30.58
C GLY A 25 -14.19 9.39 31.72
N ASP A 26 -13.58 9.47 32.91
CA ASP A 26 -14.17 10.14 34.08
C ASP A 26 -14.21 11.68 33.94
N PHE A 27 -13.44 12.24 32.99
CA PHE A 27 -13.39 13.67 32.73
C PHE A 27 -13.97 13.99 31.34
N PRO A 28 -15.22 14.50 31.27
CA PRO A 28 -15.85 14.82 29.99
C PRO A 28 -15.05 15.91 29.25
N GLY A 29 -14.70 15.64 27.99
CA GLY A 29 -13.94 16.55 27.12
C GLY A 29 -12.51 16.12 26.84
N LEU A 30 -11.83 15.45 27.80
CA LEU A 30 -10.44 14.99 27.62
C LEU A 30 -10.29 13.96 26.49
N PRO A 31 -11.16 12.94 26.38
CA PRO A 31 -11.12 12.03 25.23
C PRO A 31 -11.38 12.74 23.89
N GLY A 32 -12.19 13.80 23.89
CA GLY A 32 -12.46 14.61 22.69
C GLY A 32 -11.24 15.40 22.21
N ILE A 33 -10.49 16.01 23.13
CA ILE A 33 -9.22 16.71 22.84
C ILE A 33 -8.20 15.73 22.26
N PHE A 34 -8.10 14.52 22.84
CA PHE A 34 -7.21 13.48 22.33
C PHE A 34 -7.54 13.10 20.87
N VAL A 35 -8.81 12.79 20.59
CA VAL A 35 -9.26 12.41 19.25
C VAL A 35 -9.04 13.57 18.26
N ALA A 36 -9.33 14.81 18.66
CA ALA A 36 -9.09 15.99 17.84
C ALA A 36 -7.61 16.19 17.50
N GLY A 37 -6.70 15.94 18.44
CA GLY A 37 -5.24 16.01 18.21
C GLY A 37 -4.76 14.98 17.19
N VAL A 38 -5.20 13.72 17.31
CA VAL A 38 -4.83 12.65 16.36
C VAL A 38 -5.33 12.96 14.95
N PHE A 39 -6.59 13.38 14.81
CA PHE A 39 -7.14 13.76 13.50
C PHE A 39 -6.45 14.99 12.93
N SER A 40 -6.14 16.01 13.74
CA SER A 40 -5.42 17.20 13.28
C SER A 40 -4.02 16.84 12.77
N ALA A 41 -3.29 15.98 13.49
CA ALA A 41 -1.97 15.53 13.06
C ALA A 41 -2.04 14.74 11.75
N ALA A 42 -3.00 13.80 11.63
CA ALA A 42 -3.21 13.03 10.41
C ALA A 42 -3.59 13.92 9.22
N LEU A 43 -4.53 14.84 9.40
CA LEU A 43 -5.00 15.76 8.37
C LEU A 43 -3.90 16.73 7.92
N SER A 44 -3.03 17.18 8.83
CA SER A 44 -1.89 18.04 8.47
C SER A 44 -0.93 17.32 7.52
N SER A 45 -0.56 16.08 7.83
CA SER A 45 0.32 15.27 6.98
C SER A 45 -0.33 14.90 5.64
N LEU A 46 -1.63 14.58 5.66
CA LEU A 46 -2.38 14.33 4.42
C LEU A 46 -2.46 15.58 3.54
N SER A 47 -2.68 16.76 4.13
CA SER A 47 -2.73 18.01 3.39
C SER A 47 -1.39 18.36 2.74
N THR A 48 -0.28 18.22 3.45
CA THR A 48 1.06 18.49 2.89
C THR A 48 1.44 17.46 1.82
N GLY A 49 1.09 16.18 2.03
CA GLY A 49 1.30 15.11 1.05
C GLY A 49 0.50 15.31 -0.24
N LEU A 50 -0.82 15.52 -0.13
CA LEU A 50 -1.70 15.74 -1.29
C LEU A 50 -1.38 17.02 -2.05
N ASN A 51 -1.05 18.11 -1.36
CA ASN A 51 -0.66 19.35 -2.01
C ASN A 51 0.68 19.20 -2.77
N SER A 52 1.65 18.50 -2.19
CA SER A 52 2.91 18.19 -2.86
C SER A 52 2.70 17.30 -4.09
N MET A 53 1.87 16.26 -3.98
CA MET A 53 1.53 15.39 -5.11
C MET A 53 0.84 16.17 -6.25
N ALA A 54 -0.06 17.10 -5.92
CA ALA A 54 -0.69 17.94 -6.93
C ALA A 54 0.31 18.87 -7.63
N ALA A 55 1.29 19.42 -6.90
CA ALA A 55 2.35 20.24 -7.46
C ALA A 55 3.24 19.42 -8.41
N VAL A 56 3.64 18.21 -8.02
CA VAL A 56 4.40 17.29 -8.86
C VAL A 56 3.64 16.95 -10.13
N VAL A 57 2.35 16.60 -10.03
CA VAL A 57 1.52 16.31 -11.20
C VAL A 57 1.45 17.51 -12.15
N LEU A 58 1.31 18.73 -11.63
CA LEU A 58 1.28 19.94 -12.46
C LEU A 58 2.61 20.19 -13.17
N GLU A 59 3.73 20.15 -12.44
CA GLU A 59 5.07 20.41 -12.99
C GLU A 59 5.52 19.34 -13.99
N ASP A 60 5.24 18.07 -13.72
CA ASP A 60 5.78 16.95 -14.50
C ASP A 60 4.83 16.40 -15.58
N PHE A 61 3.50 16.46 -15.39
CA PHE A 61 2.54 15.90 -16.37
C PHE A 61 1.82 16.94 -17.19
N VAL A 62 1.77 18.18 -16.72
CA VAL A 62 0.91 19.19 -17.34
C VAL A 62 1.75 20.24 -18.05
N LYS A 63 2.77 20.79 -17.39
CA LYS A 63 3.65 21.79 -18.01
C LYS A 63 4.44 21.29 -19.22
N PRO A 64 4.95 20.04 -19.30
CA PRO A 64 5.67 19.60 -20.50
C PRO A 64 4.78 19.55 -21.75
N PHE A 65 3.46 19.40 -21.57
CA PHE A 65 2.49 19.31 -22.65
C PHE A 65 1.83 20.66 -22.99
N ILE A 66 2.05 21.70 -22.19
CA ILE A 66 1.44 23.02 -22.37
C ILE A 66 2.52 24.08 -22.62
N LYS A 67 2.46 24.67 -23.82
CA LYS A 67 3.42 25.69 -24.26
C LYS A 67 3.14 27.09 -23.69
N THR A 68 1.99 27.30 -23.04
CA THR A 68 1.59 28.59 -22.47
C THR A 68 1.64 28.55 -20.93
N PRO A 69 2.20 29.57 -20.25
CA PRO A 69 2.24 29.58 -18.80
C PRO A 69 0.82 29.68 -18.23
N PHE A 70 0.50 28.83 -17.24
CA PHE A 70 -0.76 28.91 -16.53
C PHE A 70 -0.91 30.28 -15.83
N THR A 71 -2.11 30.84 -15.91
CA THR A 71 -2.51 31.95 -15.02
C THR A 71 -2.52 31.44 -13.57
N ARG A 72 -2.03 32.24 -12.60
CA ARG A 72 -1.99 31.87 -11.16
C ARG A 72 -3.30 31.23 -10.66
N ARG A 73 -4.45 31.78 -11.05
CA ARG A 73 -5.78 31.26 -10.69
C ARG A 73 -6.09 29.90 -11.33
N ALA A 74 -5.70 29.69 -12.59
CA ALA A 74 -5.92 28.43 -13.29
C ALA A 74 -5.04 27.31 -12.71
N ALA A 75 -3.78 27.62 -12.37
CA ALA A 75 -2.90 26.69 -11.68
C ALA A 75 -3.45 26.27 -10.31
N ASP A 76 -3.96 27.23 -9.52
CA ASP A 76 -4.59 26.93 -8.22
C ASP A 76 -5.85 26.04 -8.35
N ILE A 77 -6.71 26.32 -9.33
CA ILE A 77 -7.90 25.50 -9.59
C ILE A 77 -7.48 24.09 -10.00
N PHE A 78 -6.48 23.97 -10.87
CA PHE A 78 -5.95 22.68 -11.31
C PHE A 78 -5.38 21.88 -10.14
N MET A 79 -4.54 22.51 -9.32
CA MET A 79 -3.98 21.90 -8.10
C MET A 79 -5.08 21.37 -7.18
N LYS A 80 -6.10 22.17 -6.89
CA LYS A 80 -7.25 21.77 -6.07
C LYS A 80 -8.02 20.59 -6.67
N LEU A 81 -8.26 20.61 -7.98
CA LEU A 81 -8.94 19.53 -8.68
C LEU A 81 -8.14 18.22 -8.62
N THR A 82 -6.82 18.30 -8.80
CA THR A 82 -5.92 17.15 -8.66
C THR A 82 -5.94 16.59 -7.24
N VAL A 83 -5.92 17.44 -6.20
CA VAL A 83 -6.06 17.00 -4.80
C VAL A 83 -7.37 16.26 -4.57
N VAL A 84 -8.49 16.77 -5.11
CA VAL A 84 -9.81 16.12 -4.97
C VAL A 84 -9.81 14.75 -5.66
N ILE A 85 -9.28 14.65 -6.88
CA ILE A 85 -9.22 13.38 -7.62
C ILE A 85 -8.35 12.36 -6.87
N LEU A 86 -7.16 12.76 -6.41
CA LEU A 86 -6.28 11.88 -5.64
C LEU A 86 -6.93 11.45 -4.31
N GLY A 87 -7.63 12.36 -3.64
CA GLY A 87 -8.39 12.07 -2.42
C GLY A 87 -9.51 11.05 -2.66
N VAL A 88 -10.31 11.23 -3.73
CA VAL A 88 -11.38 10.28 -4.11
C VAL A 88 -10.80 8.91 -4.45
N THR A 89 -9.70 8.87 -5.21
CA THR A 89 -9.01 7.61 -5.53
C THR A 89 -8.49 6.93 -4.26
N CYS A 90 -7.92 7.68 -3.32
CA CYS A 90 -7.45 7.14 -2.03
C CYS A 90 -8.59 6.52 -1.22
N VAL A 91 -9.74 7.21 -1.09
CA VAL A 91 -10.92 6.66 -0.42
C VAL A 91 -11.47 5.43 -1.15
N GLY A 92 -11.47 5.43 -2.48
CA GLY A 92 -11.85 4.27 -3.29
C GLY A 92 -10.96 3.06 -3.04
N LEU A 93 -9.63 3.27 -2.93
CA LEU A 93 -8.67 2.21 -2.60
C LEU A 93 -8.90 1.66 -1.19
N VAL A 94 -9.25 2.49 -0.20
CA VAL A 94 -9.60 2.01 1.15
C VAL A 94 -10.76 1.02 1.08
N PHE A 95 -11.80 1.32 0.30
CA PHE A 95 -12.93 0.41 0.13
C PHE A 95 -12.54 -0.90 -0.56
N VAL A 96 -11.67 -0.86 -1.57
CA VAL A 96 -11.13 -2.06 -2.22
C VAL A 96 -10.35 -2.91 -1.22
N VAL A 97 -9.53 -2.28 -0.40
CA VAL A 97 -8.72 -2.93 0.64
C VAL A 97 -9.58 -3.58 1.73
N GLU A 98 -10.68 -2.93 2.12
CA GLU A 98 -11.63 -3.49 3.09
C GLU A 98 -12.23 -4.83 2.63
N GLN A 99 -12.44 -5.01 1.32
CA GLN A 99 -12.98 -6.25 0.77
C GLN A 99 -12.00 -7.42 0.85
N THR A 100 -10.68 -7.14 0.89
CA THR A 100 -9.65 -8.18 0.81
C THR A 100 -9.11 -8.66 2.17
N GLY A 101 -9.66 -8.15 3.28
CA GLY A 101 -9.46 -8.71 4.62
C GLY A 101 -8.00 -8.71 5.11
N THR A 102 -7.61 -9.76 5.85
CA THR A 102 -6.32 -9.85 6.55
C THR A 102 -5.09 -9.98 5.64
N GLN A 103 -5.29 -10.23 4.35
CA GLN A 103 -4.19 -10.50 3.40
C GLN A 103 -3.56 -9.24 2.82
N VAL A 104 -4.21 -8.10 2.99
CA VAL A 104 -3.71 -6.78 2.56
C VAL A 104 -2.34 -6.50 3.16
N LEU A 105 -2.09 -6.91 4.42
CA LEU A 105 -0.80 -6.68 5.06
C LEU A 105 0.34 -7.42 4.34
N GLN A 106 0.10 -8.65 3.89
CA GLN A 106 1.10 -9.42 3.15
C GLN A 106 1.35 -8.80 1.77
N GLY A 107 0.29 -8.41 1.07
CA GLY A 107 0.41 -7.71 -0.21
C GLY A 107 1.11 -6.36 -0.09
N ALA A 108 0.82 -5.58 0.95
CA ALA A 108 1.48 -4.30 1.21
C ALA A 108 2.98 -4.46 1.48
N LEU A 109 3.38 -5.50 2.23
CA LEU A 109 4.79 -5.80 2.48
C LEU A 109 5.52 -6.26 1.20
N ILE A 110 4.94 -7.20 0.46
CA ILE A 110 5.53 -7.72 -0.78
C ILE A 110 5.58 -6.63 -1.86
N GLY A 111 4.49 -5.87 -2.03
CA GLY A 111 4.42 -4.72 -2.92
C GLY A 111 5.44 -3.66 -2.54
N GLY A 112 5.58 -3.35 -1.25
CA GLY A 112 6.58 -2.43 -0.72
C GLY A 112 8.00 -2.85 -1.04
N LEU A 113 8.37 -4.12 -0.78
CA LEU A 113 9.67 -4.67 -1.15
C LEU A 113 9.92 -4.58 -2.66
N ALA A 114 8.94 -4.98 -3.48
CA ALA A 114 9.06 -4.96 -4.92
C ALA A 114 9.29 -3.54 -5.46
N GLY A 115 8.53 -2.55 -5.00
CA GLY A 115 8.71 -1.18 -5.45
C GLY A 115 9.97 -0.52 -4.91
N LEU A 116 10.43 -0.87 -3.70
CA LEU A 116 11.73 -0.42 -3.18
C LEU A 116 12.90 -1.01 -3.98
N SER A 117 12.84 -2.30 -4.32
CA SER A 117 13.84 -2.93 -5.19
C SER A 117 13.86 -2.31 -6.58
N PHE A 118 12.68 -2.03 -7.16
CA PHE A 118 12.58 -1.37 -8.46
C PHE A 118 13.12 0.07 -8.41
N MET A 119 12.80 0.83 -7.36
CA MET A 119 13.35 2.16 -7.13
C MET A 119 14.85 2.18 -6.91
N GLY A 120 15.36 1.26 -6.09
CA GLY A 120 16.80 1.12 -5.88
C GLY A 120 17.52 0.79 -7.18
N TRP A 121 16.97 -0.10 -7.99
CA TRP A 121 17.52 -0.43 -9.32
C TRP A 121 17.53 0.78 -10.26
N LEU A 122 16.42 1.52 -10.35
CA LEU A 122 16.35 2.71 -11.20
C LEU A 122 17.29 3.83 -10.73
N GLY A 123 17.40 4.07 -9.42
CA GLY A 123 18.32 5.07 -8.87
C GLY A 123 19.79 4.70 -9.12
N LEU A 124 20.19 3.47 -8.79
CA LEU A 124 21.56 3.00 -9.00
C LEU A 124 21.95 2.96 -10.48
N SER A 125 21.01 2.57 -11.36
CA SER A 125 21.27 2.58 -12.81
C SER A 125 21.39 4.00 -13.37
N ALA A 126 20.58 4.96 -12.87
CA ALA A 126 20.71 6.36 -13.25
C ALA A 126 22.07 6.94 -12.81
N GLU A 127 22.48 6.72 -11.57
CA GLU A 127 23.78 7.18 -11.07
C GLU A 127 24.96 6.52 -11.80
N ALA A 128 24.86 5.22 -12.10
CA ALA A 128 25.87 4.50 -12.89
C ALA A 128 25.97 5.01 -14.34
N ALA A 129 24.85 5.38 -14.97
CA ALA A 129 24.82 5.97 -16.31
C ALA A 129 25.44 7.38 -16.34
N ILE A 130 25.27 8.16 -15.27
CA ILE A 130 25.92 9.47 -15.12
C ILE A 130 27.43 9.30 -14.88
N ALA A 131 27.82 8.38 -13.99
CA ALA A 131 29.23 8.13 -13.65
C ALA A 131 30.05 7.56 -14.83
N SER A 132 29.41 6.80 -15.73
CA SER A 132 30.03 6.27 -16.95
C SER A 132 30.11 7.29 -18.10
N GLY A 133 29.57 8.50 -17.92
CA GLY A 133 29.64 9.58 -18.89
C GLY A 133 28.64 9.46 -20.05
N GLN A 134 27.67 8.55 -19.99
CA GLN A 134 26.64 8.40 -21.02
C GLN A 134 25.59 9.51 -20.99
N ILE A 135 25.46 10.23 -19.87
CA ILE A 135 24.51 11.34 -19.69
C ILE A 135 25.27 12.58 -19.23
N LYS A 136 25.52 13.52 -20.16
CA LYS A 136 26.11 14.84 -19.87
C LYS A 136 24.99 15.86 -19.72
N PHE A 137 24.79 16.40 -18.52
CA PHE A 137 23.85 17.49 -18.30
C PHE A 137 24.51 18.80 -18.71
N ASP A 138 23.86 19.54 -19.61
CA ASP A 138 24.30 20.90 -19.95
C ASP A 138 24.14 21.80 -18.73
N VAL A 139 25.25 22.13 -18.09
CA VAL A 139 25.28 23.14 -17.03
C VAL A 139 25.02 24.50 -17.66
N LYS A 140 24.09 25.26 -17.08
CA LYS A 140 23.88 26.66 -17.47
C LYS A 140 25.21 27.41 -17.29
N PRO A 141 25.64 28.25 -18.26
CA PRO A 141 26.94 28.88 -18.19
C PRO A 141 27.06 29.72 -16.92
N VAL A 142 27.98 29.33 -16.04
CA VAL A 142 28.37 30.08 -14.84
C VAL A 142 29.42 31.11 -15.23
N THR A 143 29.07 32.04 -16.12
CA THR A 143 29.93 33.18 -16.42
C THR A 143 29.87 34.19 -15.28
N THR A 144 31.03 34.49 -14.72
CA THR A 144 31.24 35.60 -13.76
C THR A 144 31.93 36.78 -14.44
N GLU A 145 31.97 36.82 -15.78
CA GLU A 145 32.53 37.94 -16.53
C GLU A 145 31.78 39.23 -16.14
N GLY A 146 32.52 40.16 -15.51
CA GLY A 146 31.98 41.42 -15.00
C GLY A 146 31.74 41.49 -13.49
N CYS A 147 31.98 40.42 -12.74
CA CYS A 147 31.84 40.43 -11.29
C CYS A 147 33.19 40.64 -10.56
N THR A 148 33.33 41.75 -9.84
CA THR A 148 34.55 42.10 -9.08
C THR A 148 34.38 41.78 -7.60
N TYR A 149 34.66 40.54 -7.20
CA TYR A 149 34.76 40.17 -5.78
C TYR A 149 36.21 39.82 -5.46
N SER A 150 36.82 40.55 -4.55
CA SER A 150 38.17 40.25 -4.06
C SER A 150 38.07 39.34 -2.83
N PHE A 151 38.28 38.05 -3.01
CA PHE A 151 38.65 37.16 -1.90
C PHE A 151 40.18 37.08 -1.86
N PRO A 152 40.84 37.23 -0.70
CA PRO A 152 42.27 37.02 -0.62
C PRO A 152 42.57 35.56 -1.01
N GLN A 153 43.30 35.38 -2.11
CA GLN A 153 43.68 34.09 -2.66
C GLN A 153 44.48 33.29 -1.63
N ALA A 154 43.93 32.14 -1.21
CA ALA A 154 44.80 31.01 -0.90
C ALA A 154 45.35 30.53 -2.25
N GLU A 155 46.54 31.00 -2.58
CA GLU A 155 47.39 30.36 -3.59
C GLU A 155 47.51 28.87 -3.20
N ASN A 156 47.54 28.00 -4.22
CA ASN A 156 47.60 26.52 -4.14
C ASN A 156 46.25 25.78 -4.20
N LEU A 157 45.66 25.67 -5.40
CA LEU A 157 45.12 24.41 -5.89
C LEU A 157 45.01 24.45 -7.42
N LEU A 158 45.96 23.74 -8.05
CA LEU A 158 45.96 23.43 -9.47
C LEU A 158 44.77 22.52 -9.83
N LEU A 159 44.32 22.68 -11.08
CA LEU A 159 43.58 21.71 -11.91
C LEU A 159 42.04 21.70 -11.83
N SER A 160 41.38 22.40 -12.76
CA SER A 160 40.21 21.85 -13.47
C SER A 160 39.94 22.59 -14.80
N VAL A 161 40.83 22.43 -15.78
CA VAL A 161 40.42 22.59 -17.19
C VAL A 161 40.17 21.17 -17.70
N PRO A 162 38.92 20.71 -17.84
CA PRO A 162 38.63 19.44 -18.51
C PRO A 162 38.87 19.59 -20.03
N PRO A 163 39.50 18.59 -20.70
CA PRO A 163 39.82 18.65 -22.11
C PRO A 163 38.63 18.15 -22.95
N ASP A 164 37.68 19.02 -23.25
CA ASP A 164 36.56 18.65 -24.13
C ASP A 164 36.80 19.16 -25.56
N SER A 165 37.56 18.40 -26.37
CA SER A 165 37.52 18.56 -27.85
C SER A 165 38.16 17.44 -28.68
N ILE A 166 38.38 16.21 -28.18
CA ILE A 166 38.77 15.09 -29.07
C ILE A 166 38.24 13.77 -28.51
N LEU A 167 37.06 13.33 -28.96
CA LEU A 167 36.82 12.00 -29.55
C LEU A 167 35.33 11.88 -29.89
N ASP A 168 34.98 12.44 -31.04
CA ASP A 168 33.79 12.07 -31.78
C ASP A 168 33.96 10.62 -32.26
N ASN A 169 32.89 9.82 -32.23
CA ASN A 169 32.78 8.39 -32.55
C ASN A 169 33.04 7.40 -31.40
N ALA A 170 32.01 7.18 -30.59
CA ALA A 170 31.68 5.84 -30.14
C ALA A 170 30.18 5.64 -30.35
N ASN A 171 29.81 4.54 -31.02
CA ASN A 171 28.45 4.07 -31.24
C ASN A 171 27.77 3.71 -29.90
N GLY A 172 27.53 4.71 -29.05
CA GLY A 172 26.92 4.54 -27.74
C GLY A 172 25.41 4.43 -27.90
N GLU A 173 24.87 3.28 -27.53
CA GLU A 173 23.44 3.03 -27.39
C GLU A 173 22.77 4.23 -26.72
N GLU A 174 21.82 4.88 -27.40
CA GLU A 174 21.11 6.01 -26.82
C GLU A 174 20.48 5.57 -25.49
N PRO A 175 20.85 6.19 -24.35
CA PRO A 175 20.29 5.81 -23.07
C PRO A 175 18.79 6.01 -23.10
N TRP A 176 18.04 5.06 -22.53
CA TRP A 176 16.58 5.10 -22.52
C TRP A 176 16.08 6.47 -22.04
N ALA A 177 15.12 7.06 -22.76
CA ALA A 177 14.59 8.40 -22.48
C ALA A 177 14.09 8.60 -21.03
N LEU A 178 13.86 7.49 -20.32
CA LEU A 178 13.53 7.44 -18.89
C LEU A 178 14.61 8.03 -17.98
N TYR A 179 15.89 8.00 -18.37
CA TYR A 179 16.98 8.56 -17.56
C TYR A 179 17.16 10.07 -17.67
N ARG A 180 16.49 10.70 -18.65
CA ARG A 180 16.42 12.17 -18.78
C ARG A 180 15.20 12.76 -18.07
N LEU A 181 14.27 11.92 -17.59
CA LEU A 181 13.09 12.38 -16.85
C LEU A 181 13.47 12.78 -15.41
N SER A 182 12.74 13.74 -14.85
CA SER A 182 12.93 14.23 -13.47
C SER A 182 13.02 13.07 -12.46
N TYR A 183 13.95 13.15 -11.51
CA TYR A 183 14.11 12.17 -10.41
C TYR A 183 12.81 11.88 -9.63
N LEU A 184 11.85 12.80 -9.68
CA LEU A 184 10.49 12.67 -9.13
C LEU A 184 9.66 11.54 -9.79
N TRP A 185 9.89 11.26 -11.07
CA TRP A 185 9.19 10.21 -11.80
C TRP A 185 9.55 8.80 -11.34
N TYR A 186 10.77 8.65 -10.80
CA TYR A 186 11.16 7.42 -10.14
C TYR A 186 10.20 7.18 -8.96
N THR A 187 10.05 8.13 -8.04
CA THR A 187 9.17 7.92 -6.87
C THR A 187 7.73 7.57 -7.23
N MET A 188 7.18 8.17 -8.30
CA MET A 188 5.83 7.88 -8.78
C MET A 188 5.70 6.47 -9.39
N THR A 189 6.64 6.08 -10.26
CA THR A 189 6.65 4.74 -10.85
C THR A 189 6.86 3.66 -9.78
N GLY A 190 7.69 3.94 -8.77
CA GLY A 190 7.87 3.08 -7.61
C GLY A 190 6.57 2.87 -6.84
N ALA A 191 5.84 3.94 -6.53
CA ALA A 191 4.55 3.87 -5.85
C ALA A 191 3.47 3.14 -6.69
N LEU A 192 3.44 3.33 -8.00
CA LEU A 192 2.53 2.59 -8.88
C LEU A 192 2.86 1.10 -8.88
N VAL A 193 4.15 0.73 -8.91
CA VAL A 193 4.59 -0.66 -8.83
C VAL A 193 4.24 -1.26 -7.47
N THR A 194 4.45 -0.55 -6.34
CA THR A 194 4.07 -1.07 -5.01
C THR A 194 2.57 -1.32 -4.92
N ILE A 195 1.74 -0.38 -5.40
CA ILE A 195 0.27 -0.49 -5.38
C ILE A 195 -0.18 -1.64 -6.30
N SER A 196 0.38 -1.75 -7.50
CA SER A 196 0.00 -2.77 -8.47
C SER A 196 0.38 -4.17 -7.97
N VAL A 197 1.64 -4.37 -7.58
CA VAL A 197 2.11 -5.66 -7.04
C VAL A 197 1.38 -5.99 -5.75
N GLY A 198 1.17 -5.02 -4.86
CA GLY A 198 0.45 -5.21 -3.61
C GLY A 198 -0.98 -5.64 -3.83
N LEU A 199 -1.72 -5.00 -4.76
CA LEU A 199 -3.08 -5.41 -5.13
C LEU A 199 -3.09 -6.79 -5.79
N ILE A 200 -2.19 -7.07 -6.72
CA ILE A 200 -2.11 -8.37 -7.41
C ILE A 200 -1.86 -9.49 -6.40
N VAL A 201 -0.87 -9.33 -5.52
CA VAL A 201 -0.57 -10.31 -4.47
C VAL A 201 -1.77 -10.48 -3.54
N THR A 202 -2.39 -9.38 -3.13
CA THR A 202 -3.59 -9.39 -2.28
C THR A 202 -4.76 -10.12 -2.97
N LEU A 203 -4.95 -9.98 -4.28
CA LEU A 203 -5.97 -10.69 -5.05
C LEU A 203 -5.66 -12.18 -5.25
N ILE A 204 -4.41 -12.54 -5.55
CA ILE A 204 -3.97 -13.93 -5.73
C ILE A 204 -4.07 -14.70 -4.41
N THR A 205 -3.62 -14.10 -3.31
CA THR A 205 -3.75 -14.70 -1.98
C THR A 205 -5.24 -14.81 -1.59
N SER A 206 -6.10 -13.89 -2.05
CA SER A 206 -7.52 -13.84 -1.67
C SER A 206 -8.30 -15.04 -2.19
N GLN A 207 -7.92 -15.59 -3.35
CA GLN A 207 -8.50 -16.83 -3.86
C GLN A 207 -8.19 -18.07 -2.99
N ASN A 208 -7.17 -18.03 -2.13
CA ASN A 208 -6.76 -19.20 -1.35
C ASN A 208 -7.33 -19.26 0.09
N VAL A 209 -8.17 -18.31 0.49
CA VAL A 209 -8.77 -18.31 1.85
C VAL A 209 -10.27 -18.07 1.78
N GLU A 210 -10.98 -19.16 1.51
CA GLU A 210 -12.42 -19.33 1.73
C GLU A 210 -12.77 -19.38 3.24
N LYS A 211 -12.29 -18.39 4.02
CA LYS A 211 -12.68 -18.14 5.41
C LYS A 211 -12.55 -16.65 5.71
N LEU A 212 -13.42 -15.86 5.09
CA LEU A 212 -13.59 -14.45 5.46
C LEU A 212 -14.43 -14.39 6.74
N ASP A 213 -13.82 -14.02 7.86
CA ASP A 213 -14.50 -13.90 9.15
C ASP A 213 -15.56 -12.77 9.06
N PRO A 214 -16.86 -13.04 9.27
CA PRO A 214 -17.96 -12.08 9.04
C PRO A 214 -17.94 -10.88 10.01
N MET A 215 -16.96 -10.81 10.92
CA MET A 215 -16.70 -9.68 11.81
C MET A 215 -15.84 -8.57 11.19
N LEU A 216 -15.21 -8.80 10.03
CA LEU A 216 -14.41 -7.80 9.29
C LEU A 216 -15.23 -7.03 8.24
N LEU A 217 -16.49 -7.39 8.00
CA LEU A 217 -17.35 -6.73 7.03
C LEU A 217 -17.91 -5.42 7.59
N ALA A 218 -17.83 -4.36 6.79
CA ALA A 218 -18.45 -3.07 7.09
C ALA A 218 -19.97 -3.24 7.36
N PRO A 219 -20.57 -2.45 8.27
CA PRO A 219 -21.94 -2.67 8.77
C PRO A 219 -23.02 -2.65 7.69
N PHE A 220 -22.79 -2.00 6.54
CA PHE A 220 -23.72 -1.98 5.42
C PHE A 220 -23.70 -3.26 4.55
N VAL A 221 -22.58 -3.99 4.50
CA VAL A 221 -22.44 -5.25 3.73
C VAL A 221 -22.96 -6.46 4.51
N ARG A 222 -22.97 -6.36 5.85
CA ARG A 222 -23.43 -7.42 6.78
C ARG A 222 -24.87 -7.89 6.51
N LYS A 223 -25.73 -7.03 5.95
CA LYS A 223 -27.14 -7.35 5.67
C LYS A 223 -27.33 -8.36 4.53
N TYR A 224 -26.38 -8.45 3.60
CA TYR A 224 -26.49 -9.31 2.41
C TYR A 224 -25.75 -10.64 2.55
N VAL A 225 -24.68 -10.71 3.36
CA VAL A 225 -23.87 -11.93 3.59
C VAL A 225 -24.52 -12.90 4.59
N ASN A 226 -25.26 -12.40 5.58
CA ASN A 226 -25.90 -13.25 6.60
C ASN A 226 -26.94 -14.21 6.03
N THR A 227 -27.58 -13.87 4.90
CA THR A 227 -28.52 -14.76 4.20
C THR A 227 -27.79 -15.99 3.63
N SER A 228 -26.64 -15.78 2.98
CA SER A 228 -25.89 -16.85 2.32
C SER A 228 -25.22 -17.82 3.30
N SER A 229 -24.71 -17.33 4.44
CA SER A 229 -24.04 -18.21 5.43
C SER A 229 -25.02 -19.12 6.18
N LYS A 230 -26.28 -18.69 6.33
CA LYS A 230 -27.32 -19.48 7.01
C LYS A 230 -27.72 -20.69 6.18
N ASP A 231 -27.77 -20.54 4.86
CA ASP A 231 -28.09 -21.63 3.93
C ASP A 231 -26.95 -22.66 3.87
N VAL A 232 -25.68 -22.22 3.81
CA VAL A 232 -24.52 -23.12 3.80
C VAL A 232 -24.38 -23.89 5.12
N THR A 233 -24.64 -23.26 6.27
CA THR A 233 -24.54 -23.94 7.59
C THR A 233 -25.66 -24.96 7.79
N LEU A 234 -26.86 -24.70 7.23
CA LEU A 234 -27.99 -25.63 7.32
C LEU A 234 -27.77 -26.87 6.45
N GLU A 235 -27.19 -26.71 5.26
CA GLU A 235 -26.79 -27.82 4.38
C GLU A 235 -25.72 -28.70 5.04
N GLU A 236 -24.67 -28.11 5.63
CA GLU A 236 -23.63 -28.85 6.38
C GLU A 236 -24.21 -29.63 7.58
N LEU A 237 -25.11 -29.01 8.35
CA LEU A 237 -25.81 -29.66 9.47
C LEU A 237 -26.71 -30.82 9.00
N HIS A 238 -27.30 -30.71 7.81
CA HIS A 238 -28.13 -31.74 7.23
C HIS A 238 -27.27 -32.93 6.76
N GLN A 239 -26.15 -32.68 6.08
CA GLN A 239 -25.21 -33.71 5.64
C GLN A 239 -24.57 -34.47 6.80
N VAL A 240 -24.19 -33.78 7.89
CA VAL A 240 -23.63 -34.43 9.09
C VAL A 240 -24.67 -35.30 9.80
N LYS A 241 -25.95 -34.90 9.81
CA LYS A 241 -27.03 -35.72 10.39
C LYS A 241 -27.31 -36.97 9.58
N ILE A 242 -27.36 -36.88 8.25
CA ILE A 242 -27.55 -38.04 7.36
C ILE A 242 -26.41 -39.03 7.54
N THR A 243 -25.16 -38.55 7.49
CA THR A 243 -23.97 -39.40 7.65
C THR A 243 -23.91 -40.08 9.02
N LYS A 244 -24.31 -39.39 10.11
CA LYS A 244 -24.40 -39.99 11.45
C LYS A 244 -25.50 -41.04 11.55
N SER A 245 -26.65 -40.79 10.92
CA SER A 245 -27.77 -41.74 10.90
C SER A 245 -27.38 -43.04 10.20
N GLU A 246 -26.79 -42.95 9.01
CA GLU A 246 -26.32 -44.12 8.26
C GLU A 246 -25.23 -44.91 8.99
N LYS A 247 -24.34 -44.21 9.71
CA LYS A 247 -23.28 -44.86 10.48
C LYS A 247 -23.85 -45.63 11.68
N ASN A 248 -24.85 -45.08 12.36
CA ASN A 248 -25.50 -45.73 13.49
C ASN A 248 -26.28 -46.99 13.04
N GLU A 249 -26.96 -46.92 11.89
CA GLU A 249 -27.67 -48.06 11.31
C GLU A 249 -26.73 -49.21 10.91
N LYS A 250 -25.55 -48.89 10.35
CA LYS A 250 -24.50 -49.87 10.02
C LYS A 250 -23.84 -50.51 11.26
N VAL A 251 -23.79 -49.80 12.38
CA VAL A 251 -23.25 -50.34 13.63
C VAL A 251 -24.26 -51.28 14.30
N ALA A 252 -25.55 -50.89 14.34
CA ALA A 252 -26.60 -51.72 14.89
C ALA A 252 -26.72 -53.07 14.15
N SER A 253 -26.66 -53.06 12.81
CA SER A 253 -26.70 -54.29 12.01
C SER A 253 -25.48 -55.21 12.18
N ARG A 254 -24.31 -54.68 12.56
CA ARG A 254 -23.13 -55.50 12.89
C ARG A 254 -23.25 -56.18 14.25
N ILE A 255 -23.76 -55.48 15.26
CA ILE A 255 -23.95 -56.03 16.60
C ILE A 255 -24.94 -57.20 16.54
N ILE A 256 -26.07 -57.02 15.85
CA ILE A 256 -27.07 -58.08 15.68
C ILE A 256 -26.46 -59.33 15.00
N ASN A 257 -25.60 -59.12 13.98
CA ASN A 257 -24.95 -60.22 13.26
C ASN A 257 -23.83 -60.90 14.08
N GLU A 258 -23.20 -60.18 15.02
CA GLU A 258 -22.26 -60.78 15.98
C GLU A 258 -22.99 -61.58 17.07
N ASP A 259 -24.13 -61.10 17.57
CA ASP A 259 -24.96 -61.82 18.54
C ASP A 259 -25.54 -63.12 17.93
N ASP A 260 -26.02 -63.08 16.67
CA ASP A 260 -26.49 -64.28 15.97
C ASP A 260 -25.38 -65.33 15.80
N LYS A 261 -24.15 -64.90 15.49
CA LYS A 261 -22.99 -65.81 15.39
C LYS A 261 -22.57 -66.42 16.73
N LEU A 262 -22.69 -65.68 17.83
CA LEU A 262 -22.39 -66.18 19.17
C LEU A 262 -23.44 -67.21 19.62
N LEU A 263 -24.71 -67.01 19.29
CA LEU A 263 -25.78 -67.96 19.57
C LEU A 263 -25.60 -69.26 18.78
N GLU A 264 -25.17 -69.19 17.52
CA GLU A 264 -24.89 -70.37 16.70
C GLU A 264 -23.69 -71.19 17.23
N ALA A 265 -22.61 -70.51 17.66
CA ALA A 265 -21.41 -71.15 18.20
C ALA A 265 -21.58 -71.83 19.58
N THR A 266 -22.62 -71.49 20.33
CA THR A 266 -22.91 -72.07 21.65
C THR A 266 -23.87 -73.28 21.56
N SER A 267 -24.35 -73.61 20.36
CA SER A 267 -25.35 -74.66 20.10
C SER A 267 -24.78 -75.97 19.52
N THR A 268 -23.46 -76.09 19.41
CA THR A 268 -22.70 -77.29 18.99
C THR A 268 -21.79 -77.79 20.10
#